data_AF-A0AAW0WYS4-F1
#
_entry.id   AF-A0AAW0WYS4-F1
#
_cell.length_a   1.000
_cell.length_b   1.000
_cell.length_c   1.000
_cell.angle_alpha   90.00
_cell.angle_beta   90.00
_cell.angle_gamma   90.00
#
_symmetry.space_group_name_H-M   'P 1'
#
loop_
_entity.id
_entity.type
_entity.pdbx_description
1 polymer ?
#
loop_
_entity_poly.entity_id
_entity_poly.type
_entity_poly.pdbx_seq_one_letter_code
_entity_poly.pdbx_strand_id
1 'polypeptide(L)'
;MHVATMSFSVWLRTWAFITAQHTVLSSGAGGSSPAGPVLVEPPPGLLTFTNTSGAVLGCLARGDPPPQVTWLNLDHSPVNNIPGVREVLTNGSLMIWPFSGTDYRQDVHAAVYQCRAANPTGVV
;
A
#
# COMPACT_ATOMS: atom_id res chain seq x y z
N MET A 1 33.09 13.54 -52.61
CA MET A 1 32.15 13.79 -51.49
C MET A 1 31.40 15.07 -51.81
N HIS A 2 30.14 14.94 -52.24
CA HIS A 2 29.31 16.07 -52.63
C HIS A 2 28.86 16.83 -51.37
N VAL A 3 29.13 18.13 -51.32
CA VAL A 3 28.55 19.06 -50.36
C VAL A 3 27.26 19.58 -51.00
N ALA A 4 26.11 19.17 -50.48
CA ALA A 4 24.82 19.69 -50.88
C ALA A 4 24.47 20.90 -50.00
N THR A 5 24.73 22.11 -50.51
CA THR A 5 24.18 23.35 -49.96
C THR A 5 22.74 23.53 -50.45
N MET A 6 21.77 23.42 -49.54
CA MET A 6 20.37 23.77 -49.84
C MET A 6 20.17 25.27 -49.70
N SER A 7 19.78 25.90 -50.81
CA SER A 7 19.37 27.29 -50.92
C SER A 7 17.89 27.40 -50.53
N PHE A 8 17.59 28.10 -49.43
CA PHE A 8 16.21 28.46 -49.08
C PHE A 8 15.98 29.94 -49.38
N SER A 9 15.49 30.20 -50.58
CA SER A 9 14.98 31.51 -50.98
C SER A 9 13.69 31.82 -50.22
N VAL A 10 13.71 32.93 -49.51
CA VAL A 10 12.61 33.59 -48.82
C VAL A 10 11.48 33.87 -49.81
N TRP A 11 10.42 33.06 -49.79
CA TRP A 11 9.13 33.43 -50.38
C TRP A 11 8.24 34.02 -49.28
N LEU A 12 7.83 35.27 -49.49
CA LEU A 12 7.06 36.07 -48.55
C LEU A 12 5.69 35.46 -48.25
N ARG A 13 5.39 35.38 -46.95
CA ARG A 13 4.18 35.90 -46.29
C ARG A 13 2.83 35.67 -47.01
N THR A 14 2.13 34.61 -46.63
CA THR A 14 0.69 34.68 -46.33
C THR A 14 0.35 33.74 -45.17
N TRP A 15 0.26 34.36 -44.01
CA TRP A 15 -0.67 34.08 -42.90
C TRP A 15 -1.33 32.70 -42.83
N ALA A 16 -0.77 31.84 -41.97
CA ALA A 16 -1.51 31.11 -40.94
C ALA A 16 -0.51 30.29 -40.10
N PHE A 17 0.32 30.98 -39.32
CA PHE A 17 0.87 30.33 -38.14
C PHE A 17 -0.31 30.11 -37.19
N ILE A 18 -0.96 28.96 -37.29
CA ILE A 18 -1.76 28.45 -36.19
C ILE A 18 -0.72 28.06 -35.13
N THR A 19 -0.21 29.05 -34.39
CA THR A 19 0.37 28.78 -33.09
C THR A 19 -0.79 28.25 -32.26
N ALA A 20 -0.93 26.94 -32.17
CA ALA A 20 -1.74 26.33 -31.14
C ALA A 20 -1.13 26.78 -29.81
N GLN A 21 -1.66 27.87 -29.25
CA GLN A 21 -1.41 28.26 -27.88
C GLN A 21 -2.03 27.16 -27.03
N HIS A 22 -1.24 26.15 -26.69
CA HIS A 22 -1.59 25.24 -25.61
C HIS A 22 -1.49 26.06 -24.32
N THR A 23 -2.61 26.64 -23.91
CA THR A 23 -2.80 27.12 -22.55
C THR A 23 -2.75 25.90 -21.65
N VAL A 24 -1.56 25.59 -21.10
CA VAL A 24 -1.48 24.66 -19.97
C VAL A 24 -2.12 25.36 -18.80
N LEU A 25 -3.41 25.09 -18.58
CA LEU A 25 -4.08 25.42 -17.34
C LEU A 25 -3.45 24.54 -16.26
N SER A 26 -2.39 25.04 -15.60
CA SER A 26 -2.00 24.49 -14.31
C SER A 26 -3.11 24.84 -13.33
N SER A 27 -4.10 23.98 -13.22
CA SER A 27 -5.00 23.98 -12.09
C SER A 27 -4.13 23.83 -10.84
N GLY A 28 -4.02 24.92 -10.08
CA GLY A 28 -3.45 24.90 -8.75
C GLY A 28 -4.31 23.99 -7.88
N ALA A 29 -4.03 22.69 -7.91
CA ALA A 29 -4.47 21.79 -6.89
C ALA A 29 -3.77 22.26 -5.61
N GLY A 30 -4.55 22.66 -4.60
CA GLY A 30 -4.10 22.57 -3.22
C GLY A 30 -3.86 21.08 -2.92
N GLY A 31 -2.75 20.54 -3.44
CA GLY A 31 -2.40 19.14 -3.30
C GLY A 31 -1.89 18.93 -1.89
N SER A 32 -2.60 18.10 -1.10
CA SER A 32 -1.98 17.46 0.05
C SER A 32 -0.70 16.79 -0.45
N SER A 33 0.43 17.08 0.21
CA SER A 33 1.67 16.39 -0.11
C SER A 33 1.49 14.91 0.24
N PRO A 34 1.87 13.97 -0.64
CA PRO A 34 1.76 12.54 -0.37
C PRO A 34 2.45 12.19 0.96
N ALA A 35 1.75 11.45 1.81
CA ALA A 35 2.23 11.06 3.12
C ALA A 35 2.45 9.54 3.18
N GLY A 36 3.61 9.14 3.68
CA GLY A 36 3.92 7.73 3.94
C GLY A 36 3.00 7.10 4.97
N PRO A 37 2.97 5.76 5.05
CA PRO A 37 2.15 5.06 6.03
C PRO A 37 2.68 5.27 7.45
N VAL A 38 1.77 5.44 8.40
CA VAL A 38 2.06 5.55 9.83
C VAL A 38 1.07 4.70 10.59
N LEU A 39 1.56 3.82 11.47
CA LEU A 39 0.71 3.04 12.36
C LEU A 39 0.07 3.96 13.40
N VAL A 40 -1.25 4.03 13.40
CA VAL A 40 -2.06 4.72 14.41
C VAL A 40 -2.29 3.79 15.61
N GLU A 41 -2.55 2.52 15.32
CA GLU A 41 -2.72 1.47 16.30
C GLU A 41 -1.82 0.30 15.91
N PRO A 42 -0.59 0.22 16.44
CA PRO A 42 0.28 -0.93 16.22
C PRO A 42 -0.21 -2.13 17.06
N PRO A 43 0.06 -3.38 16.61
CA PRO A 43 -0.21 -4.54 17.44
C PRO A 43 0.65 -4.53 18.73
N PRO A 44 0.17 -5.17 19.81
CA PRO A 44 0.95 -5.32 21.03
C PRO A 44 2.20 -6.18 20.77
N GLY A 45 3.31 -5.85 21.44
CA GLY A 45 4.57 -6.62 21.31
C GLY A 45 4.48 -8.05 21.88
N LEU A 46 3.53 -8.30 22.78
CA LEU A 46 3.20 -9.62 23.29
C LEU A 46 1.69 -9.70 23.54
N LEU A 47 1.07 -10.77 23.04
CA LEU A 47 -0.33 -11.08 23.30
C LEU A 47 -0.44 -12.51 23.83
N THR A 48 -1.03 -12.66 25.02
CA THR A 48 -1.33 -13.96 25.63
C THR A 48 -2.84 -14.13 25.70
N PHE A 49 -3.34 -15.30 25.31
CA PHE A 49 -4.77 -15.60 25.25
C PHE A 49 -5.03 -17.07 25.61
N THR A 50 -6.29 -17.41 25.88
CA THR A 50 -6.69 -18.80 26.14
C THR A 50 -7.28 -19.43 24.89
N ASN A 51 -7.29 -20.76 24.84
CA ASN A 51 -7.92 -21.49 23.75
C ASN A 51 -9.44 -21.24 23.67
N THR A 52 -10.08 -20.86 24.77
CA THR A 52 -11.50 -20.51 24.82
C THR A 52 -11.81 -19.08 24.39
N SER A 53 -10.90 -18.13 24.59
CA SER A 53 -11.12 -16.73 24.19
C SER A 53 -10.74 -16.48 22.74
N GLY A 54 -9.72 -17.19 22.22
CA GLY A 54 -9.04 -16.78 21.00
C GLY A 54 -8.35 -15.42 21.19
N ALA A 55 -7.98 -14.78 20.08
CA ALA A 55 -7.30 -13.49 20.07
C ALA A 55 -7.66 -12.65 18.84
N VAL A 56 -7.65 -11.32 19.00
CA VAL A 56 -7.75 -10.37 17.88
C VAL A 56 -6.55 -9.43 17.95
N LEU A 57 -5.79 -9.37 16.87
CA LEU A 57 -4.70 -8.42 16.69
C LEU A 57 -5.18 -7.27 15.80
N GLY A 58 -5.26 -6.07 16.36
CA GLY A 58 -5.55 -4.83 15.63
C GLY A 58 -4.30 -4.31 14.91
N CYS A 59 -4.52 -3.74 13.73
CA CYS A 59 -3.52 -2.89 13.09
C CYS A 59 -4.20 -1.80 12.26
N LEU A 60 -4.06 -0.55 12.68
CA LEU A 60 -4.60 0.60 11.97
C LEU A 60 -3.45 1.48 11.47
N ALA A 61 -3.50 1.83 10.19
CA ALA A 61 -2.53 2.71 9.57
C ALA A 61 -3.21 3.87 8.84
N ARG A 62 -2.56 5.04 8.84
CA ARG A 62 -2.95 6.22 8.07
C ARG A 62 -1.86 6.58 7.08
N GLY A 63 -2.23 7.29 6.01
CA GLY A 63 -1.33 7.76 4.97
C GLY A 63 -2.15 8.41 3.86
N ASP A 64 -1.49 9.11 2.94
CA ASP A 64 -2.13 9.69 1.77
C ASP A 64 -1.31 9.34 0.53
N PRO A 65 -1.77 8.41 -0.34
CA PRO A 65 -3.04 7.66 -0.28
C PRO A 65 -3.17 6.71 0.94
N PRO A 66 -4.40 6.28 1.32
CA PRO A 66 -4.62 5.34 2.41
C PRO A 66 -3.84 4.03 2.23
N PRO A 67 -3.10 3.57 3.26
CA PRO A 67 -2.26 2.38 3.14
C PRO A 67 -3.06 1.09 3.18
N GLN A 68 -2.58 0.09 2.45
CA GLN A 68 -3.06 -1.29 2.53
C GLN A 68 -2.36 -2.00 3.68
N VAL A 69 -3.14 -2.58 4.59
CA VAL A 69 -2.66 -3.38 5.72
C VAL A 69 -2.58 -4.84 5.31
N THR A 70 -1.47 -5.50 5.64
CA THR A 70 -1.25 -6.93 5.40
C THR A 70 -0.55 -7.54 6.60
N TRP A 71 -0.95 -8.75 6.98
CA TRP A 71 -0.27 -9.51 8.02
C TRP A 71 0.77 -10.44 7.44
N LEU A 72 1.94 -10.48 8.06
CA LEU A 72 3.06 -11.32 7.68
C LEU A 72 3.43 -12.27 8.84
N ASN A 73 3.90 -13.46 8.50
CA ASN A 73 4.56 -14.35 9.46
C ASN A 73 5.99 -13.82 9.75
N LEU A 74 6.69 -14.46 10.69
CA LEU A 74 8.07 -14.11 11.05
C LEU A 74 9.05 -14.12 9.87
N ASP A 75 8.80 -14.99 8.88
CA ASP A 75 9.60 -15.11 7.65
C ASP A 75 9.24 -14.07 6.57
N HIS A 76 8.38 -13.10 6.92
CA HIS A 76 7.81 -12.09 6.02
C HIS A 76 6.90 -12.64 4.91
N SER A 77 6.51 -13.91 4.96
CA SER A 77 5.49 -14.44 4.06
C SER A 77 4.09 -13.93 4.45
N PRO A 78 3.17 -13.73 3.49
CA PRO A 78 1.81 -13.36 3.80
C PRO A 78 1.12 -14.38 4.71
N VAL A 79 0.37 -13.90 5.69
CA VAL A 79 -0.51 -14.73 6.52
C VAL A 79 -1.66 -15.25 5.67
N ASN A 80 -1.75 -16.57 5.54
CA ASN A 80 -2.88 -17.23 4.89
C ASN A 80 -4.02 -17.47 5.88
N ASN A 81 -5.25 -17.30 5.39
CA ASN A 81 -6.46 -17.66 6.13
C ASN A 81 -6.59 -19.19 6.23
N ILE A 82 -6.96 -19.65 7.42
CA ILE A 82 -7.26 -21.04 7.75
C ILE A 82 -8.66 -21.04 8.38
N PRO A 83 -9.70 -21.52 7.67
CA PRO A 83 -11.07 -21.47 8.16
C PRO A 83 -11.22 -22.04 9.58
N GLY A 84 -11.85 -21.27 10.47
CA GLY A 84 -12.09 -21.66 11.86
C GLY A 84 -10.87 -21.67 12.77
N VAL A 85 -9.70 -21.23 12.29
CA VAL A 85 -8.44 -21.21 13.07
C VAL A 85 -7.82 -19.81 13.05
N ARG A 86 -7.59 -19.25 11.86
CA ARG A 86 -6.95 -17.94 11.69
C ARG A 86 -7.50 -17.22 10.47
N GLU A 87 -7.86 -15.95 10.60
CA GLU A 87 -8.43 -15.18 9.51
C GLU A 87 -8.08 -13.69 9.60
N VAL A 88 -7.71 -13.07 8.49
CA VAL A 88 -7.67 -11.61 8.37
C VAL A 88 -9.07 -11.10 8.08
N LEU A 89 -9.64 -10.34 9.01
CA LEU A 89 -10.97 -9.76 8.92
C LEU A 89 -11.01 -8.60 7.92
N THR A 90 -12.21 -8.24 7.46
CA THR A 90 -12.42 -7.12 6.51
C THR A 90 -11.91 -5.78 7.01
N ASN A 91 -11.85 -5.57 8.32
CA ASN A 91 -11.31 -4.35 8.94
C ASN A 91 -9.76 -4.35 9.01
N GLY A 92 -9.10 -5.40 8.54
CA GLY A 92 -7.65 -5.55 8.58
C GLY A 92 -7.09 -6.18 9.87
N SER A 93 -7.93 -6.50 10.86
CA SER A 93 -7.48 -7.22 12.07
C SER A 93 -7.20 -8.69 11.80
N LEU A 94 -6.23 -9.29 12.50
CA LEU A 94 -5.96 -10.73 12.45
C LEU A 94 -6.68 -11.43 13.61
N MET A 95 -7.65 -12.28 13.28
CA MET A 95 -8.42 -13.10 14.22
C MET A 95 -7.77 -14.48 14.36
N ILE A 96 -7.59 -14.92 15.60
CA ILE A 96 -7.28 -16.30 15.99
C ILE A 96 -8.52 -16.83 16.72
N TRP A 97 -9.19 -17.80 16.12
CA TRP A 97 -10.44 -18.34 16.66
C TRP A 97 -10.20 -19.17 17.92
N PRO A 98 -11.18 -19.25 18.83
CA PRO A 98 -11.16 -20.25 19.89
C PRO A 98 -10.99 -21.66 19.31
N PHE A 99 -10.22 -22.50 20.01
CA PHE A 99 -9.81 -23.82 19.53
C PHE A 99 -9.81 -24.85 20.65
N SER A 100 -9.94 -26.13 20.29
CA SER A 100 -9.79 -27.22 21.25
C SER A 100 -8.31 -27.52 21.51
N GLY A 101 -7.96 -28.14 22.65
CA GLY A 101 -6.56 -28.47 22.94
C GLY A 101 -5.89 -29.34 21.87
N THR A 102 -6.66 -30.19 21.18
CA THR A 102 -6.17 -31.05 20.08
C THR A 102 -5.91 -30.30 18.77
N ASP A 103 -6.53 -29.14 18.58
CA ASP A 103 -6.33 -28.29 17.41
C ASP A 103 -5.17 -27.30 17.60
N TYR A 104 -4.42 -27.41 18.70
CA TYR A 104 -3.29 -26.55 18.96
C TYR A 104 -2.22 -26.68 17.87
N ARG A 105 -1.85 -25.53 17.32
CA ARG A 105 -0.84 -25.40 16.28
C ARG A 105 0.19 -24.36 16.70
N GLN A 106 1.44 -24.77 16.86
CA GLN A 106 2.52 -23.87 17.28
C GLN A 106 2.74 -22.74 16.25
N ASP A 107 2.61 -23.04 14.96
CA ASP A 107 2.74 -22.08 13.86
C ASP A 107 1.59 -21.07 13.77
N VAL A 108 0.53 -21.23 14.57
CA VAL A 108 -0.61 -20.30 14.64
C VAL A 108 -0.76 -19.67 16.02
N HIS A 109 -0.84 -20.50 17.06
CA HIS A 109 -1.19 -20.10 18.43
C HIS A 109 0.03 -19.68 19.27
N ALA A 110 1.25 -19.97 18.81
CA ALA A 110 2.50 -19.54 19.44
C ALA A 110 3.48 -19.00 18.37
N ALA A 111 2.96 -18.10 17.54
CA ALA A 111 3.66 -17.52 16.41
C ALA A 111 3.90 -16.02 16.58
N VAL A 112 4.83 -15.49 15.80
CA VAL A 112 5.07 -14.04 15.67
C VAL A 112 4.41 -13.56 14.38
N TYR A 113 3.58 -12.54 14.51
CA TYR A 113 2.92 -11.86 13.40
C TYR A 113 3.44 -10.43 13.30
N GLN A 114 3.60 -9.95 12.07
CA GLN A 114 3.99 -8.57 11.78
C GLN A 114 2.87 -7.91 10.97
N CYS A 115 2.46 -6.73 11.40
CA CYS A 115 1.61 -5.89 10.56
C CYS A 115 2.49 -5.08 9.61
N ARG A 116 2.14 -5.10 8.32
CA ARG A 116 2.75 -4.28 7.27
C ARG A 116 1.71 -3.35 6.69
N ALA A 117 1.96 -2.05 6.69
CA ALA A 117 1.14 -1.05 6.05
C ALA A 117 1.91 -0.40 4.89
N ALA A 118 1.34 -0.42 3.68
CA ALA A 118 2.02 0.03 2.48
C ALA A 118 1.15 0.98 1.64
N ASN A 119 1.74 2.07 1.16
CA ASN A 119 1.17 2.92 0.12
C ASN A 119 2.27 3.29 -0.90
N PRO A 120 1.97 4.02 -1.98
CA PRO A 120 2.97 4.40 -2.98
C PRO A 120 4.13 5.26 -2.44
N THR A 121 3.94 5.91 -1.29
CA THR A 121 4.92 6.78 -0.66
C THR A 121 5.86 6.01 0.28
N GLY A 122 5.51 4.81 0.72
CA GLY A 122 6.36 3.99 1.58
C GLY A 122 5.70 2.76 2.20
N VAL A 123 6.45 2.12 3.10
CA VAL A 123 6.04 0.93 3.85
C VAL A 123 6.48 1.07 5.31
N VAL A 124 5.63 0.64 6.24
CA VAL A 124 5.93 0.49 7.68
C VAL A 124 5.47 -0.86 8.17
#